data_AF-E3NMQ9-F1
#
_entry.id   AF-E3NMQ9-F1
#
_cell.length_a   1.000
_cell.length_b   1.000
_cell.length_c   1.000
_cell.angle_alpha   90.00
_cell.angle_beta   90.00
_cell.angle_gamma   90.00
#
_symmetry.space_group_name_H-M   'P 1'
#
loop_
_entity.id
_entity.type
_entity.pdbx_description
1 polymer ?
#
loop_
_entity_poly.entity_id
_entity_poly.type
_entity_poly.pdbx_seq_one_letter_code
_entity_poly.pdbx_strand_id
1 'polypeptide(L)'
;MARLYSQKVIVDLDILNQRIEVHSENYRDSFKISIYPDFLKRHNSNTQHFSAIEHLLKMFQCKFSTHIRLYNSDLYRPAISMLLDRQVEFKRLSIRHNGSEDENLLFNEISSNFGLVEYLRISCFSDHSFKPVFTLWPQKIIIWSSAWFTLEYLLACTCITIRLWNSLLGNKDTDEILKNWKAGGFSNLEYLYIESQNIIHNEELILGMNLRELDGKVIRTDDGLKKATIKTYPESIEMSVTPFE
;
A
#
# COMPACT_ATOMS: atom_id res chain seq x y z
N MET A 1 9.04 14.71 -25.98
CA MET A 1 9.20 15.83 -25.04
C MET A 1 8.03 16.82 -25.12
N ALA A 2 7.78 17.50 -26.26
CA ALA A 2 6.75 18.54 -26.35
C ALA A 2 5.29 18.11 -26.02
N ARG A 3 4.91 16.84 -26.22
CA ARG A 3 3.55 16.33 -25.92
C ARG A 3 3.23 16.14 -24.43
N LEU A 4 4.24 16.05 -23.56
CA LEU A 4 4.05 15.77 -22.13
C LEU A 4 3.99 17.03 -21.26
N TYR A 5 4.31 18.20 -21.83
CA TYR A 5 4.27 19.48 -21.09
C TYR A 5 2.86 19.98 -20.78
N SER A 6 1.83 19.49 -21.49
CA SER A 6 0.44 19.91 -21.28
C SER A 6 -0.46 18.84 -20.66
N GLN A 7 0.12 17.73 -20.17
CA GLN A 7 -0.62 16.61 -19.61
C GLN A 7 -0.17 16.32 -18.18
N LYS A 8 -1.09 15.82 -17.35
CA LYS A 8 -0.71 15.18 -16.08
C LYS A 8 0.18 13.98 -16.45
N VAL A 9 1.40 13.98 -15.92
CA VAL A 9 2.35 12.87 -16.11
C VAL A 9 2.50 12.10 -14.81
N ILE A 10 2.87 10.84 -14.93
CA ILE A 10 3.25 9.99 -13.80
C ILE A 10 4.75 9.76 -13.96
N VAL A 11 5.53 10.27 -13.01
CA VAL A 11 6.94 9.87 -12.89
C VAL A 11 6.96 8.53 -12.14
N ASP A 12 7.70 7.53 -12.63
CA ASP A 12 8.02 6.31 -11.90
C ASP A 12 9.50 6.35 -11.53
N LEU A 13 9.78 6.46 -10.25
CA LEU A 13 11.14 6.45 -9.72
C LEU A 13 11.48 5.04 -9.24
N ASP A 14 12.27 4.33 -10.05
CA ASP A 14 12.91 3.07 -9.67
C ASP A 14 14.32 3.38 -9.17
N ILE A 15 14.37 3.71 -7.87
CA ILE A 15 15.58 4.13 -7.17
C ILE A 15 16.67 3.06 -7.27
N LEU A 16 16.28 1.78 -7.29
CA LEU A 16 17.20 0.65 -7.41
C LEU A 16 17.87 0.62 -8.79
N ASN A 17 17.05 0.52 -9.84
CA ASN A 17 17.57 0.35 -11.20
C ASN A 17 18.10 1.67 -11.76
N GLN A 18 18.08 2.72 -10.94
CA GLN A 18 18.46 4.08 -11.27
C GLN A 18 17.77 4.52 -12.55
N ARG A 19 16.48 4.21 -12.60
CA ARG A 19 15.64 4.43 -13.75
C ARG A 19 14.54 5.38 -13.35
N ILE A 20 14.39 6.41 -14.15
CA ILE A 20 13.25 7.31 -14.08
C ILE A 20 12.43 7.07 -15.33
N GLU A 21 11.18 6.67 -15.16
CA GLU A 21 10.23 6.61 -16.26
C GLU A 21 9.24 7.76 -16.11
N VAL A 22 8.82 8.34 -17.22
CA VAL A 22 7.77 9.36 -17.23
C VAL A 22 6.71 8.89 -18.20
N HIS A 23 5.49 8.71 -17.69
CA HIS A 23 4.34 8.24 -18.45
C HIS A 23 3.29 9.34 -18.54
N SER A 24 2.57 9.40 -19.66
CA SER A 24 1.26 10.05 -19.69
C SER A 24 0.31 9.33 -18.72
N GLU A 25 -0.66 10.03 -18.14
CA GLU A 25 -1.60 9.44 -17.18
C GLU A 25 -2.34 8.18 -17.67
N ASN A 26 -2.56 8.05 -18.99
CA ASN A 26 -3.19 6.89 -19.63
C ASN A 26 -2.19 5.81 -20.10
N TYR A 27 -0.91 5.92 -19.71
CA TYR A 27 0.20 5.03 -20.09
C TYR A 27 0.43 4.85 -21.60
N ARG A 28 -0.11 5.72 -22.46
CA ARG A 28 0.09 5.62 -23.92
C ARG A 28 1.44 6.14 -24.37
N ASP A 29 1.90 7.21 -23.76
CA ASP A 29 3.20 7.82 -24.03
C ASP A 29 4.13 7.58 -22.83
N SER A 30 5.35 7.12 -23.09
CA SER A 30 6.37 6.98 -22.04
C SER A 30 7.75 7.33 -22.56
N PHE A 31 8.59 7.90 -21.71
CA PHE A 31 10.02 7.95 -21.95
C PHE A 31 10.79 7.54 -20.70
N LYS A 32 11.97 6.95 -20.94
CA LYS A 32 12.84 6.39 -19.91
C LYS A 32 14.13 7.19 -19.86
N ILE A 33 14.54 7.58 -18.67
CA ILE A 33 15.87 8.07 -18.35
C ILE A 33 16.56 6.98 -17.55
N SER A 34 17.61 6.37 -18.12
CA SER A 34 18.53 5.56 -17.34
C SER A 34 19.65 6.46 -16.83
N ILE A 35 19.83 6.49 -15.52
CA ILE A 35 20.94 7.21 -14.89
C ILE A 35 21.92 6.13 -14.43
N TYR A 36 22.77 5.65 -15.33
CA TYR A 36 23.79 4.66 -14.96
C TYR A 36 24.94 5.36 -14.22
N PRO A 37 25.40 4.84 -13.08
CA PRO A 37 26.71 5.21 -12.56
C PRO A 37 27.77 4.68 -13.51
N ASP A 38 28.72 5.52 -13.90
CA ASP A 38 30.04 4.99 -14.21
C ASP A 38 30.53 4.26 -12.96
N PHE A 39 30.69 2.93 -13.06
CA PHE A 39 31.06 2.06 -11.93
C PHE A 39 32.33 2.51 -11.18
N LEU A 40 33.18 3.34 -11.81
CA LEU A 40 34.38 3.95 -11.24
C LEU A 40 34.15 5.24 -10.41
N LYS A 41 32.99 5.90 -10.48
CA LYS A 41 32.74 7.22 -9.86
C LYS A 41 31.48 7.21 -8.99
N ARG A 42 31.44 6.30 -8.01
CA ARG A 42 30.30 6.06 -7.10
C ARG A 42 29.80 7.29 -6.31
N HIS A 43 30.63 8.30 -6.09
CA HIS A 43 30.21 9.52 -5.38
C HIS A 43 29.49 10.55 -6.25
N ASN A 44 29.70 10.55 -7.58
CA ASN A 44 29.11 11.55 -8.50
C ASN A 44 27.82 11.08 -9.18
N SER A 45 27.56 9.77 -9.22
CA SER A 45 26.33 9.23 -9.84
C SER A 45 25.09 9.54 -9.02
N ASN A 46 25.21 9.51 -7.69
CA ASN A 46 24.10 9.77 -6.80
C ASN A 46 23.65 11.22 -6.92
N THR A 47 24.58 12.19 -6.85
CA THR A 47 24.30 13.63 -7.02
C THR A 47 23.65 13.96 -8.37
N GLN A 48 24.04 13.29 -9.45
CA GLN A 48 23.39 13.43 -10.75
C GLN A 48 21.96 12.88 -10.75
N HIS A 49 21.75 11.73 -10.10
CA HIS A 49 20.43 11.13 -9.93
C HIS A 49 19.49 12.06 -9.14
N PHE A 50 20.00 12.62 -8.03
CA PHE A 50 19.28 13.59 -7.20
C PHE A 50 18.92 14.85 -7.97
N SER A 51 19.87 15.40 -8.75
CA SER A 51 19.63 16.59 -9.55
C SER A 51 18.58 16.34 -10.65
N ALA A 52 18.59 15.16 -11.28
CA ALA A 52 17.59 14.77 -12.26
C ALA A 52 16.20 14.62 -11.63
N ILE A 53 16.09 13.96 -10.48
CA ILE A 53 14.84 13.88 -9.71
C ILE A 53 14.37 15.28 -9.35
N GLU A 54 15.21 16.13 -8.75
CA GLU A 54 14.83 17.51 -8.40
C GLU A 54 14.34 18.32 -9.60
N HIS A 55 15.02 18.18 -10.74
CA HIS A 55 14.63 18.90 -11.94
C HIS A 55 13.28 18.43 -12.48
N LEU A 56 13.03 17.12 -12.47
CA LEU A 56 11.75 16.55 -12.86
C LEU A 56 10.63 16.96 -11.89
N LEU A 57 10.88 16.98 -10.59
CA LEU A 57 9.94 17.47 -9.57
C LEU A 57 9.58 18.94 -9.78
N LYS A 58 10.56 19.78 -10.12
CA LYS A 58 10.34 21.20 -10.44
C LYS A 58 9.57 21.39 -11.74
N MET A 59 9.87 20.57 -12.74
CA MET A 59 9.27 20.66 -14.07
C MET A 59 7.84 20.13 -14.10
N PHE A 60 7.56 19.07 -13.36
CA PHE A 60 6.27 18.40 -13.33
C PHE A 60 5.68 18.50 -11.91
N GLN A 61 4.86 19.53 -11.68
CA GLN A 61 4.11 19.74 -10.43
C GLN A 61 2.93 18.74 -10.30
N CYS A 62 3.19 17.44 -10.49
CA CYS A 62 2.16 16.40 -10.53
C CYS A 62 2.40 15.31 -9.50
N LYS A 63 1.34 14.59 -9.10
CA LYS A 63 1.46 13.35 -8.33
C LYS A 63 2.21 12.31 -9.14
N PHE A 64 3.06 11.52 -8.49
CA PHE A 64 3.83 10.49 -9.19
C PHE A 64 3.90 9.18 -8.41
N SER A 65 4.39 8.14 -9.09
CA SER A 65 4.55 6.80 -8.56
C SER A 65 6.03 6.56 -8.21
N THR A 66 6.29 5.83 -7.14
CA THR A 66 7.66 5.51 -6.74
C THR A 66 7.73 4.05 -6.31
N HIS A 67 8.78 3.37 -6.75
CA HIS A 67 9.13 2.03 -6.27
C HIS A 67 10.37 2.11 -5.39
N ILE A 68 10.17 1.96 -4.09
CA ILE A 68 11.22 1.86 -3.08
C ILE A 68 11.46 0.39 -2.76
N ARG A 69 12.72 -0.03 -2.82
CA ARG A 69 13.15 -1.28 -2.18
C ARG A 69 14.09 -0.90 -1.06
N LEU A 70 13.80 -1.35 0.15
CA LEU A 70 14.51 -0.91 1.36
C LEU A 70 15.87 -1.59 1.55
N TYR A 71 16.26 -2.53 0.70
CA TYR A 71 17.60 -3.10 0.80
C TYR A 71 18.67 -2.07 0.46
N ASN A 72 19.78 -2.12 1.21
CA ASN A 72 20.88 -1.18 1.07
C ASN A 72 20.45 0.27 1.39
N SER A 73 19.78 0.42 2.54
CA SER A 73 19.20 1.66 3.08
C SER A 73 20.17 2.84 3.06
N ASP A 74 21.47 2.62 3.34
CA ASP A 74 22.50 3.66 3.35
C ASP A 74 22.63 4.43 2.03
N LEU A 75 22.46 3.75 0.90
CA LEU A 75 22.64 4.38 -0.42
C LEU A 75 21.45 5.26 -0.81
N TYR A 76 20.25 4.91 -0.35
CA TYR A 76 19.00 5.45 -0.87
C TYR A 76 18.21 6.27 0.14
N ARG A 77 18.55 6.19 1.42
CA ARG A 77 17.91 6.96 2.49
C ARG A 77 17.86 8.47 2.17
N PRO A 78 18.93 9.14 1.71
CA PRO A 78 18.83 10.57 1.37
C PRO A 78 17.87 10.87 0.21
N ALA A 79 17.71 9.95 -0.75
CA ALA A 79 16.75 10.08 -1.86
C ALA A 79 15.32 9.95 -1.37
N ILE A 80 15.09 9.01 -0.49
CA ILE A 80 13.79 8.77 0.10
C ILE A 80 13.40 9.97 0.97
N SER A 81 14.27 10.44 1.87
CA SER A 81 13.97 11.61 2.71
C SER A 81 13.74 12.87 1.86
N MET A 82 14.55 13.13 0.83
CA MET A 82 14.32 14.25 -0.10
C MET A 82 12.96 14.17 -0.81
N LEU A 83 12.55 12.97 -1.24
CA LEU A 83 11.26 12.75 -1.89
C LEU A 83 10.10 13.03 -0.92
N LEU A 84 10.20 12.54 0.32
CA LEU A 84 9.19 12.75 1.35
C LEU A 84 9.09 14.24 1.75
N ASP A 85 10.23 14.93 1.92
CA ASP A 85 10.26 16.34 2.32
C ASP A 85 9.70 17.29 1.26
N ARG A 86 9.85 16.95 -0.02
CA ARG A 86 9.47 17.85 -1.13
C ARG A 86 8.08 17.58 -1.71
N GLN A 87 7.48 16.44 -1.42
CA GLN A 87 6.26 16.03 -2.10
C GLN A 87 5.03 16.19 -1.23
N VAL A 88 3.99 16.80 -1.82
CA VAL A 88 2.70 16.99 -1.13
C VAL A 88 1.85 15.72 -1.19
N GLU A 89 1.84 14.98 -2.32
CA GLU A 89 1.04 13.75 -2.48
C GLU A 89 1.66 12.74 -3.46
N PHE A 90 1.63 11.45 -3.12
CA PHE A 90 2.07 10.31 -3.93
C PHE A 90 0.88 9.61 -4.60
N LYS A 91 0.98 9.31 -5.90
CA LYS A 91 -0.01 8.47 -6.61
C LYS A 91 0.13 7.00 -6.23
N ARG A 92 1.38 6.51 -6.17
CA ARG A 92 1.67 5.12 -5.78
C ARG A 92 3.01 5.07 -5.06
N LEU A 93 3.04 4.41 -3.92
CA LEU A 93 4.27 4.05 -3.23
C LEU A 93 4.34 2.54 -3.13
N SER A 94 5.38 1.94 -3.67
CA SER A 94 5.64 0.50 -3.51
C SER A 94 6.88 0.32 -2.65
N ILE A 95 6.79 -0.51 -1.62
CA ILE A 95 7.87 -0.78 -0.66
C ILE A 95 8.16 -2.28 -0.65
N ARG A 96 9.43 -2.63 -0.87
CA ARG A 96 9.93 -3.98 -0.65
C ARG A 96 10.83 -3.99 0.59
N HIS A 97 10.49 -4.83 1.57
CA HIS A 97 11.16 -4.92 2.86
C HIS A 97 11.62 -6.36 3.11
N ASN A 98 12.87 -6.55 3.52
CA ASN A 98 13.47 -7.86 3.79
C ASN A 98 13.64 -8.14 5.30
N GLY A 99 13.51 -7.16 6.18
CA GLY A 99 13.47 -7.40 7.64
C GLY A 99 14.76 -7.07 8.40
N SER A 100 15.73 -6.37 7.82
CA SER A 100 16.90 -5.93 8.58
C SER A 100 16.55 -4.78 9.55
N GLU A 101 17.36 -4.58 10.60
CA GLU A 101 17.13 -3.52 11.58
C GLU A 101 17.15 -2.11 10.94
N ASP A 102 18.11 -1.85 10.05
CA ASP A 102 18.19 -0.58 9.31
C ASP A 102 17.00 -0.37 8.37
N GLU A 103 16.49 -1.47 7.78
CA GLU A 103 15.28 -1.43 6.95
C GLU A 103 14.03 -1.11 7.78
N ASN A 104 13.92 -1.65 8.99
CA ASN A 104 12.83 -1.36 9.92
C ASN A 104 12.82 0.12 10.32
N LEU A 105 14.00 0.69 10.62
CA LEU A 105 14.13 2.11 10.96
C LEU A 105 13.70 3.01 9.80
N LEU A 106 14.15 2.70 8.58
CA LEU A 106 13.78 3.44 7.38
C LEU A 106 12.29 3.29 7.04
N PHE A 107 11.70 2.10 7.24
CA PHE A 107 10.27 1.92 7.08
C PHE A 107 9.48 2.82 8.02
N ASN A 108 9.88 2.88 9.30
CA ASN A 108 9.22 3.73 10.29
C ASN A 108 9.28 5.22 9.89
N GLU A 109 10.42 5.68 9.38
CA GLU A 109 10.58 7.04 8.83
C GLU A 109 9.55 7.30 7.70
N ILE A 110 9.46 6.37 6.74
CA ILE A 110 8.52 6.49 5.60
C ILE A 110 7.07 6.42 6.05
N SER A 111 6.75 5.55 7.02
CA SER A 111 5.36 5.26 7.43
C SER A 111 4.61 6.46 7.98
N SER A 112 5.34 7.44 8.54
CA SER A 112 4.78 8.71 9.00
C SER A 112 4.12 9.54 7.88
N ASN A 113 4.47 9.26 6.62
CA ASN A 113 3.99 9.98 5.44
C ASN A 113 2.93 9.23 4.63
N PHE A 114 2.44 8.07 5.10
CA PHE A 114 1.48 7.27 4.34
C PHE A 114 0.13 7.95 4.10
N GLY A 115 -0.24 8.95 4.92
CA GLY A 115 -1.41 9.80 4.66
C GLY A 115 -1.36 10.57 3.34
N LEU A 116 -0.16 10.77 2.78
CA LEU A 116 0.04 11.46 1.50
C LEU A 116 -0.05 10.50 0.30
N VAL A 117 -0.28 9.20 0.53
CA VAL A 117 -0.20 8.15 -0.48
C VAL A 117 -1.59 7.69 -0.90
N GLU A 118 -1.90 7.79 -2.20
CA GLU A 118 -3.15 7.24 -2.75
C GLU A 118 -3.12 5.71 -2.75
N TYR A 119 -2.05 5.11 -3.26
CA TYR A 119 -1.91 3.65 -3.36
C TYR A 119 -0.59 3.17 -2.75
N LEU A 120 -0.68 2.43 -1.64
CA LEU A 120 0.46 1.82 -0.97
C LEU A 120 0.50 0.32 -1.27
N ARG A 121 1.64 -0.15 -1.77
CA ARG A 121 1.92 -1.59 -1.93
C ARG A 121 3.12 -1.96 -1.07
N ILE A 122 2.96 -2.93 -0.18
CA ILE A 122 4.04 -3.44 0.66
C ILE A 122 4.26 -4.92 0.34
N SER A 123 5.52 -5.28 0.13
CA SER A 123 5.97 -6.67 0.04
C SER A 123 7.07 -6.88 1.07
N CYS A 124 6.71 -7.53 2.19
CA CYS A 124 7.63 -7.83 3.29
C CYS A 124 8.07 -9.29 3.19
N PHE A 125 9.33 -9.63 3.48
CA PHE A 125 9.83 -11.01 3.38
C PHE A 125 10.16 -11.66 4.73
N SER A 126 10.34 -10.90 5.82
CA SER A 126 10.56 -11.53 7.13
C SER A 126 10.46 -10.59 8.33
N ASP A 127 10.17 -11.25 9.45
CA ASP A 127 10.06 -10.86 10.86
C ASP A 127 8.66 -10.48 11.38
N HIS A 128 8.12 -11.38 12.21
CA HIS A 128 6.89 -11.23 12.99
C HIS A 128 7.04 -10.22 14.14
N SER A 129 8.27 -9.82 14.47
CA SER A 129 8.56 -8.83 15.51
C SER A 129 8.38 -7.38 15.02
N PHE A 130 8.28 -7.18 13.71
CA PHE A 130 8.14 -5.87 13.11
C PHE A 130 6.76 -5.26 13.39
N LYS A 131 6.73 -4.08 14.01
CA LYS A 131 5.50 -3.34 14.36
C LYS A 131 5.62 -1.88 13.96
N PRO A 132 5.30 -1.52 12.70
CA PRO A 132 5.43 -0.15 12.22
C PRO A 132 4.32 0.75 12.76
N VAL A 133 4.64 1.98 13.12
CA VAL A 133 3.63 2.92 13.64
C VAL A 133 3.01 3.71 12.50
N PHE A 134 1.71 3.51 12.26
CA PHE A 134 0.96 4.32 11.29
C PHE A 134 0.36 5.53 12.01
N THR A 135 0.77 6.73 11.59
CA THR A 135 0.12 8.00 12.02
C THR A 135 -1.09 8.32 11.18
N LEU A 136 -1.02 8.02 9.88
CA LEU A 136 -2.05 8.23 8.88
C LEU A 136 -2.04 7.08 7.88
N TRP A 137 -3.18 6.86 7.23
CA TRP A 137 -3.39 5.76 6.32
C TRP A 137 -3.50 6.22 4.86
N PRO A 138 -3.04 5.40 3.90
CA PRO A 138 -3.25 5.66 2.48
C PRO A 138 -4.71 5.42 2.10
N GLN A 139 -5.12 5.86 0.90
CA GLN A 139 -6.47 5.55 0.41
C GLN A 139 -6.63 4.06 0.09
N LYS A 140 -5.59 3.44 -0.50
CA LYS A 140 -5.58 2.03 -0.89
C LYS A 140 -4.32 1.38 -0.38
N ILE A 141 -4.46 0.22 0.24
CA ILE A 141 -3.33 -0.55 0.75
C ILE A 141 -3.39 -2.01 0.27
N ILE A 142 -2.24 -2.50 -0.21
CA ILE A 142 -2.03 -3.91 -0.54
C ILE A 142 -0.76 -4.39 0.17
N ILE A 143 -0.87 -5.44 0.97
CA ILE A 143 0.24 -6.04 1.70
C ILE A 143 0.33 -7.53 1.33
N TRP A 144 1.45 -7.96 0.74
CA TRP A 144 1.62 -9.33 0.23
C TRP A 144 2.02 -10.36 1.30
N SER A 145 2.64 -9.90 2.38
CA SER A 145 3.05 -10.73 3.52
C SER A 145 2.63 -10.00 4.78
N SER A 146 1.34 -10.07 5.06
CA SER A 146 0.68 -9.25 6.07
C SER A 146 0.61 -9.92 7.44
N ALA A 147 1.45 -10.91 7.72
CA ALA A 147 1.48 -11.60 9.02
C ALA A 147 1.70 -10.66 10.21
N TRP A 148 2.40 -9.54 10.01
CA TRP A 148 2.62 -8.49 11.02
C TRP A 148 1.45 -7.50 11.14
N PHE A 149 0.49 -7.53 10.21
CA PHE A 149 -0.64 -6.61 10.16
C PHE A 149 -1.79 -7.17 11.02
N THR A 150 -1.80 -6.76 12.29
CA THR A 150 -2.74 -7.22 13.32
C THR A 150 -4.17 -6.72 13.11
N LEU A 151 -5.11 -7.30 13.86
CA LEU A 151 -6.50 -6.83 13.91
C LEU A 151 -6.59 -5.36 14.34
N GLU A 152 -5.76 -4.94 15.30
CA GLU A 152 -5.69 -3.55 15.77
C GLU A 152 -5.35 -2.58 14.63
N TYR A 153 -4.36 -2.92 13.79
CA TYR A 153 -4.03 -2.10 12.61
C TYR A 153 -5.20 -2.02 11.63
N LEU A 154 -5.87 -3.15 11.39
CA LEU A 154 -6.98 -3.20 10.46
C LEU A 154 -8.15 -2.34 10.96
N LEU A 155 -8.54 -2.48 12.23
CA LEU A 155 -9.61 -1.69 12.85
C LEU A 155 -9.31 -0.18 12.88
N ALA A 156 -8.02 0.20 12.90
CA ALA A 156 -7.58 1.59 12.82
C ALA A 156 -7.47 2.12 11.37
N CYS A 157 -7.45 1.26 10.33
CA CYS A 157 -7.29 1.66 8.92
C CYS A 157 -8.49 2.50 8.46
N THR A 158 -8.23 3.71 7.98
CA THR A 158 -9.26 4.57 7.36
C THR A 158 -9.34 4.40 5.83
N CYS A 159 -8.76 3.30 5.36
CA CYS A 159 -8.52 2.97 3.96
C CYS A 159 -9.81 2.62 3.22
N ILE A 160 -9.90 2.99 1.94
CA ILE A 160 -11.02 2.68 1.05
C ILE A 160 -10.89 1.24 0.54
N THR A 161 -9.67 0.82 0.20
CA THR A 161 -9.38 -0.53 -0.29
C THR A 161 -8.27 -1.14 0.53
N ILE A 162 -8.51 -2.34 1.06
CA ILE A 162 -7.56 -3.10 1.85
C ILE A 162 -7.42 -4.49 1.23
N ARG A 163 -6.19 -4.90 0.93
CA ARG A 163 -5.87 -6.28 0.50
C ARG A 163 -4.70 -6.83 1.29
N LEU A 164 -4.96 -7.88 2.05
CA LEU A 164 -3.99 -8.55 2.89
C LEU A 164 -3.78 -9.97 2.37
N TRP A 165 -2.54 -10.31 2.05
CA TRP A 165 -2.13 -11.66 1.64
C TRP A 165 -1.18 -12.25 2.66
N ASN A 166 -1.25 -13.56 2.86
CA ASN A 166 -0.47 -14.27 3.89
C ASN A 166 -0.61 -13.60 5.27
N SER A 167 -1.84 -13.31 5.68
CA SER A 167 -2.16 -12.76 6.99
C SER A 167 -2.15 -13.85 8.07
N LEU A 168 -2.16 -13.42 9.34
CA LEU A 168 -2.42 -14.29 10.50
C LEU A 168 -3.85 -14.14 11.04
N LEU A 169 -4.67 -13.24 10.46
CA LEU A 169 -6.06 -13.05 10.88
C LEU A 169 -6.88 -14.32 10.62
N GLY A 170 -7.60 -14.79 11.64
CA GLY A 170 -8.43 -16.00 11.56
C GLY A 170 -9.93 -15.70 11.57
N ASN A 171 -10.74 -16.74 11.76
CA ASN A 171 -12.21 -16.61 11.80
C ASN A 171 -12.68 -15.69 12.93
N LYS A 172 -12.08 -15.77 14.13
CA LYS A 172 -12.39 -14.87 15.25
C LYS A 172 -12.14 -13.40 14.91
N ASP A 173 -10.99 -13.09 14.32
CA ASP A 173 -10.66 -11.73 13.90
C ASP A 173 -11.64 -11.27 12.82
N THR A 174 -11.97 -12.15 11.87
CA THR A 174 -12.96 -11.89 10.81
C THR A 174 -14.33 -11.57 11.36
N ASP A 175 -14.79 -12.31 12.38
CA ASP A 175 -16.04 -12.02 13.09
C ASP A 175 -16.03 -10.64 13.73
N GLU A 176 -14.93 -10.25 14.39
CA GLU A 176 -14.78 -8.92 14.98
C GLU A 176 -14.78 -7.82 13.92
N ILE A 177 -14.09 -8.02 12.80
CA ILE A 177 -14.05 -7.09 11.66
C ILE A 177 -15.45 -6.85 11.11
N LEU A 178 -16.21 -7.92 10.85
CA LEU A 178 -17.55 -7.79 10.28
C LEU A 178 -18.55 -7.21 11.28
N LYS A 179 -18.42 -7.52 12.58
CA LYS A 179 -19.22 -6.87 13.64
C LYS A 179 -18.93 -5.38 13.72
N ASN A 180 -17.66 -4.99 13.68
CA ASN A 180 -17.26 -3.58 13.70
C ASN A 180 -17.79 -2.83 12.46
N TRP A 181 -17.68 -3.41 11.27
CA TRP A 181 -18.26 -2.85 10.05
C TRP A 181 -19.79 -2.69 10.17
N LYS A 182 -20.51 -3.71 10.67
CA LYS A 182 -21.96 -3.65 10.88
C LYS A 182 -22.37 -2.52 11.83
N ALA A 183 -21.59 -2.29 12.88
CA ALA A 183 -21.81 -1.23 13.86
C ALA A 183 -21.49 0.19 13.32
N GLY A 184 -21.08 0.33 12.05
CA GLY A 184 -20.76 1.61 11.42
C GLY A 184 -19.27 1.97 11.43
N GLY A 185 -18.40 1.06 11.86
CA GLY A 185 -16.96 1.19 11.67
C GLY A 185 -16.56 1.13 10.19
N PHE A 186 -15.28 1.36 9.89
CA PHE A 186 -14.75 1.35 8.51
C PHE A 186 -15.52 2.31 7.58
N SER A 187 -15.68 3.57 7.99
CA SER A 187 -16.55 4.55 7.32
C SER A 187 -16.26 4.77 5.82
N ASN A 188 -15.02 4.58 5.37
CA ASN A 188 -14.61 4.79 3.97
C ASN A 188 -14.47 3.49 3.17
N LEU A 189 -14.60 2.33 3.81
CA LEU A 189 -14.25 1.06 3.19
C LEU A 189 -15.23 0.68 2.08
N GLU A 190 -14.67 0.46 0.90
CA GLU A 190 -15.37 -0.06 -0.28
C GLU A 190 -15.01 -1.52 -0.57
N TYR A 191 -13.79 -1.93 -0.21
CA TYR A 191 -13.30 -3.26 -0.53
C TYR A 191 -12.30 -3.77 0.51
N LEU A 192 -12.54 -4.99 1.01
CA LEU A 192 -11.64 -5.73 1.89
C LEU A 192 -11.39 -7.12 1.31
N TYR A 193 -10.13 -7.52 1.25
CA TYR A 193 -9.71 -8.90 0.98
C TYR A 193 -8.69 -9.32 2.01
N ILE A 194 -8.89 -10.49 2.61
CA ILE A 194 -7.97 -11.10 3.56
C ILE A 194 -7.75 -12.54 3.11
N GLU A 195 -6.50 -12.87 2.81
CA GLU A 195 -6.03 -14.25 2.66
C GLU A 195 -5.17 -14.63 3.86
N SER A 196 -5.49 -15.77 4.44
CA SER A 196 -4.89 -16.29 5.66
C SER A 196 -5.18 -17.79 5.77
N GLN A 197 -4.14 -18.56 6.07
CA GLN A 197 -4.25 -19.99 6.40
C GLN A 197 -5.07 -20.24 7.67
N ASN A 198 -5.33 -19.21 8.47
CA ASN A 198 -6.14 -19.28 9.69
C ASN A 198 -7.64 -19.07 9.41
N ILE A 199 -8.04 -18.75 8.17
CA ILE A 199 -9.43 -18.72 7.75
C ILE A 199 -9.81 -20.13 7.26
N ILE A 200 -10.33 -20.93 8.19
CA ILE A 200 -10.56 -22.36 7.97
C ILE A 200 -12.01 -22.75 8.24
N HIS A 201 -12.48 -23.83 7.60
CA HIS A 201 -13.78 -24.41 7.94
C HIS A 201 -13.68 -25.16 9.28
N ASN A 202 -14.06 -24.48 10.36
CA ASN A 202 -14.14 -25.03 11.71
C ASN A 202 -15.51 -24.69 12.36
N GLU A 203 -15.64 -24.96 13.66
CA GLU A 203 -16.84 -24.64 14.45
C GLU A 203 -16.95 -23.15 14.83
N GLU A 204 -15.94 -22.33 14.54
CA GLU A 204 -15.99 -20.90 14.83
C GLU A 204 -16.96 -20.21 13.88
N LEU A 205 -17.88 -19.45 14.45
CA LEU A 205 -18.93 -18.76 13.71
C LEU A 205 -18.54 -17.32 13.46
N ILE A 206 -18.79 -16.85 12.24
CA ILE A 206 -18.66 -15.46 11.81
C ILE A 206 -20.06 -14.91 11.62
N LEU A 207 -20.44 -13.90 12.41
CA LEU A 207 -21.80 -13.38 12.49
C LEU A 207 -22.86 -14.48 12.78
N GLY A 208 -22.48 -15.51 13.54
CA GLY A 208 -23.34 -16.65 13.85
C GLY A 208 -23.52 -17.65 12.71
N MET A 209 -22.74 -17.53 11.63
CA MET A 209 -22.77 -18.41 10.46
C MET A 209 -21.42 -19.11 10.30
N ASN A 210 -21.41 -20.31 9.74
CA ASN A 210 -20.15 -20.92 9.29
C ASN A 210 -19.67 -20.29 7.96
N LEU A 211 -18.40 -20.49 7.58
CA LEU A 211 -17.84 -19.90 6.36
C LEU A 211 -18.64 -20.22 5.08
N ARG A 212 -19.21 -21.43 4.95
CA ARG A 212 -19.98 -21.80 3.75
C ARG A 212 -21.33 -21.09 3.69
N GLU A 213 -21.94 -20.87 4.84
CA GLU A 213 -23.19 -20.11 4.94
C GLU A 213 -22.99 -18.62 4.69
N LEU A 214 -21.79 -18.11 4.98
CA LEU A 214 -21.40 -16.73 4.77
C LEU A 214 -21.13 -16.43 3.27
N ASP A 215 -20.74 -17.42 2.49
CA ASP A 215 -20.45 -17.24 1.07
C ASP A 215 -21.66 -16.73 0.28
N GLY A 216 -21.44 -15.68 -0.52
CA GLY A 216 -22.48 -15.00 -1.30
C GLY A 216 -23.51 -14.23 -0.46
N LYS A 217 -23.34 -14.10 0.86
CA LYS A 217 -24.27 -13.35 1.70
C LYS A 217 -24.17 -11.85 1.46
N VAL A 218 -25.32 -11.20 1.53
CA VAL A 218 -25.41 -9.75 1.63
C VAL A 218 -25.71 -9.37 3.07
N ILE A 219 -24.81 -8.64 3.69
CA ILE A 219 -24.97 -8.08 5.04
C ILE A 219 -25.24 -6.57 4.98
N ARG A 220 -25.82 -6.02 6.03
CA ARG A 220 -26.12 -4.58 6.15
C ARG A 220 -25.56 -4.03 7.44
N THR A 221 -25.19 -2.75 7.41
CA THR A 221 -24.94 -1.97 8.62
C THR A 221 -26.22 -1.87 9.44
N ASP A 222 -26.07 -1.69 10.75
CA ASP A 222 -27.19 -1.67 11.69
C ASP A 222 -28.09 -0.45 11.50
N ASP A 223 -27.52 0.65 10.98
CA ASP A 223 -28.26 1.84 10.53
C ASP A 223 -28.95 1.66 9.17
N GLY A 224 -28.68 0.56 8.46
CA GLY A 224 -29.21 0.28 7.13
C GLY A 224 -28.63 1.12 5.98
N LEU A 225 -27.64 1.98 6.22
CA LEU A 225 -27.10 2.93 5.24
C LEU A 225 -26.13 2.31 4.23
N LYS A 226 -25.60 1.12 4.50
CA LYS A 226 -24.69 0.40 3.59
C LYS A 226 -25.01 -1.09 3.57
N LYS A 227 -24.70 -1.73 2.45
CA LYS A 227 -24.71 -3.17 2.32
C LYS A 227 -23.38 -3.66 1.76
N ALA A 228 -22.99 -4.87 2.13
CA ALA A 228 -21.80 -5.52 1.61
C ALA A 228 -22.12 -6.93 1.16
N THR A 229 -21.50 -7.36 0.07
CA THR A 229 -21.52 -8.75 -0.39
C THR A 229 -20.25 -9.44 0.10
N ILE A 230 -20.41 -10.58 0.75
CA ILE A 230 -19.32 -11.42 1.21
C ILE A 230 -19.12 -12.58 0.24
N LYS A 231 -17.87 -12.87 -0.08
CA LYS A 231 -17.46 -14.10 -0.75
C LYS A 231 -16.36 -14.76 0.07
N THR A 232 -16.39 -16.08 0.09
CA THR A 232 -15.34 -16.87 0.74
C THR A 232 -14.69 -17.77 -0.31
N TYR A 233 -13.39 -17.94 -0.20
CA TYR A 233 -12.65 -18.93 -0.97
C TYR A 233 -11.78 -19.74 0.01
N PRO A 234 -11.09 -20.80 -0.44
CA PRO A 234 -10.12 -21.47 0.40
C PRO A 234 -9.15 -20.44 1.00
N GLU A 235 -9.03 -20.43 2.33
CA GLU A 235 -8.10 -19.57 3.08
C GLU A 235 -8.29 -18.06 2.85
N SER A 236 -9.47 -17.62 2.43
CA SER A 236 -9.70 -16.20 2.21
C SER A 236 -11.16 -15.75 2.31
N ILE A 237 -11.31 -14.46 2.61
CA ILE A 237 -12.59 -13.76 2.62
C ILE A 237 -12.48 -12.44 1.87
N GLU A 238 -13.53 -12.12 1.11
CA GLU A 238 -13.67 -10.89 0.35
C GLU A 238 -14.98 -10.21 0.74
N MET A 239 -14.92 -8.90 0.97
CA MET A 239 -16.07 -8.05 1.22
C MET A 239 -16.05 -6.89 0.23
N SER A 240 -17.14 -6.74 -0.53
CA SER A 240 -17.38 -5.58 -1.41
C SER A 240 -18.56 -4.78 -0.89
N VAL A 241 -18.32 -3.51 -0.55
CA VAL A 241 -19.33 -2.59 -0.03
C VAL A 241 -19.97 -1.82 -1.18
N THR A 242 -21.29 -1.68 -1.13
CA THR A 242 -22.06 -0.84 -2.05
C THR A 242 -22.86 0.16 -1.22
N PRO A 243 -22.66 1.48 -1.40
CA PRO A 243 -23.53 2.49 -0.81
C PRO A 243 -24.97 2.28 -1.28
N PHE A 244 -25.94 2.67 -0.46
CA PHE A 244 -27.28 2.91 -0.99
C PHE A 244 -27.26 4.24 -1.77
N GLU A 245 -27.84 4.24 -2.97
CA GLU A 245 -28.14 5.46 -3.73
C GLU A 245 -29.17 6.34 -2.99
#